data_AF-A0AAV7K5Z5-F1
#
_entry.id   AF-A0AAV7K5Z5-F1
#
_cell.length_a   1.000
_cell.length_b   1.000
_cell.length_c   1.000
_cell.angle_alpha   90.00
_cell.angle_beta   90.00
_cell.angle_gamma   90.00
#
_symmetry.space_group_name_H-M   'P 1'
#
loop_
_entity.id
_entity.type
_entity.pdbx_description
1 polymer ?
#
loop_
_entity_poly.entity_id
_entity_poly.type
_entity_poly.pdbx_seq_one_letter_code
_entity_poly.pdbx_strand_id
1 'polypeptide(L)' 'MNPIYIFIQPPSLEELELRLKKRGTEEEIQIQERLRIAKRELEFADLPGVFDVKIVNADLDFAYKQLKQAIFG' A
#
# COMPACT_ATOMS: atom_id res chain seq x y z
N MET A 1 15.47 -1.63 19.28
CA MET A 1 14.87 -2.53 18.27
C MET A 1 15.38 -2.08 16.91
N ASN A 2 15.64 -3.03 16.00
CA ASN A 2 15.91 -2.74 14.59
C ASN A 2 14.67 -3.17 13.79
N PRO A 3 13.64 -2.30 13.65
CA PRO A 3 12.43 -2.64 12.92
C PRO A 3 12.70 -2.75 11.41
N ILE A 4 11.87 -3.53 10.72
CA ILE A 4 11.82 -3.58 9.26
C ILE A 4 10.58 -2.79 8.82
N TYR A 5 10.79 -1.77 8.00
CA TYR A 5 9.74 -0.93 7.43
C TYR A 5 9.32 -1.48 6.07
N ILE A 6 8.10 -2.03 6.01
CA ILE A 6 7.53 -2.59 4.79
C ILE A 6 6.39 -1.70 4.31
N PHE A 7 6.50 -1.18 3.10
CA PHE A 7 5.45 -0.41 2.45
C PHE A 7 4.64 -1.29 1.50
N ILE A 8 3.33 -1.40 1.74
CA ILE A 8 2.41 -2.13 0.86
C ILE A 8 1.61 -1.11 0.08
N GLN A 9 1.85 -1.04 -1.22
CA GLN A 9 1.15 -0.11 -2.11
C GLN A 9 0.15 -0.82 -3.01
N PRO A 10 -0.96 -0.17 -3.39
CA PRO A 10 -1.79 -0.63 -4.49
C PRO A 10 -0.99 -0.57 -5.81
N PRO A 11 -1.41 -1.31 -6.85
CA PRO A 11 -0.81 -1.20 -8.18
C PRO A 11 -1.11 0.14 -8.87
N SER A 12 -2.23 0.77 -8.55
CA SER A 12 -2.53 2.15 -8.96
C SER A 12 -3.51 2.83 -8.00
N LEU A 13 -3.65 4.15 -8.09
CA LEU A 13 -4.65 4.90 -7.31
C LEU A 13 -6.08 4.57 -7.73
N GLU A 14 -6.31 4.31 -9.02
CA GLU A 14 -7.62 3.92 -9.56
C GLU A 14 -8.05 2.55 -9.03
N GLU A 15 -7.12 1.60 -8.94
CA GLU A 15 -7.41 0.30 -8.32
C GLU A 15 -7.68 0.43 -6.82
N LEU A 16 -6.97 1.32 -6.12
CA LEU A 16 -7.23 1.61 -4.71
C LEU A 16 -8.66 2.16 -4.53
N GLU A 17 -9.05 3.14 -5.35
CA GLU A 17 -10.40 3.71 -5.33
C GLU A 17 -11.47 2.64 -5.56
N LEU A 18 -11.29 1.80 -6.58
CA LEU A 18 -12.21 0.71 -6.88
C LEU A 18 -12.36 -0.26 -5.70
N ARG A 19 -11.25 -0.62 -5.04
CA ARG A 19 -11.25 -1.50 -3.87
C ARG A 19 -11.95 -0.86 -2.67
N LEU A 20 -11.75 0.45 -2.43
CA LEU A 20 -12.43 1.19 -1.36
C LEU A 20 -13.94 1.25 -1.61
N LYS A 21 -14.36 1.61 -2.83
CA LYS A 21 -15.78 1.62 -3.23
C LYS A 21 -16.43 0.24 -3.11
N LYS A 22 -15.73 -0.81 -3.55
CA LYS A 22 -16.22 -2.19 -3.47
C LYS A 22 -16.38 -2.69 -2.03
N ARG A 23 -15.60 -2.18 -1.08
CA ARG A 23 -15.76 -2.53 0.35
C ARG A 23 -17.07 -2.01 0.91
N GLY A 24 -17.59 -0.88 0.39
CA GLY A 24 -18.89 -0.33 0.77
C GLY A 24 -18.98 0.12 2.23
N THR A 25 -17.83 0.30 2.91
CA THR A 25 -17.76 0.66 4.34
C THR A 25 -17.54 2.15 4.57
N GLU A 26 -17.39 2.94 3.50
CA GLU A 26 -16.96 4.34 3.57
C GLU A 26 -17.75 5.22 2.60
N GLU A 27 -18.02 6.44 3.01
CA GLU A 27 -18.66 7.48 2.19
C GLU A 27 -17.67 8.05 1.16
N GLU A 28 -18.18 8.63 0.07
CA GLU A 28 -17.34 9.16 -1.02
C GLU A 28 -16.30 10.18 -0.51
N ILE A 29 -16.66 11.04 0.44
CA ILE A 29 -15.74 12.03 1.04
C ILE A 29 -14.56 11.34 1.74
N GLN A 30 -14.82 10.22 2.43
CA GLN A 30 -13.78 9.46 3.12
C GLN A 30 -12.86 8.74 2.11
N ILE A 31 -13.43 8.23 1.03
CA ILE A 31 -12.68 7.62 -0.07
C ILE A 31 -11.73 8.64 -0.69
N GLN A 32 -12.22 9.83 -1.03
CA GLN A 32 -11.40 10.90 -1.61
C GLN A 32 -10.27 11.35 -0.66
N GLU A 33 -10.55 11.46 0.64
CA GLU A 33 -9.50 11.80 1.61
C GLU A 33 -8.44 10.69 1.72
N ARG A 34 -8.84 9.43 1.69
CA ARG A 34 -7.90 8.31 1.65
C ARG A 34 -7.04 8.31 0.39
N LEU A 35 -7.62 8.56 -0.78
CA LEU A 35 -6.87 8.63 -2.03
C LEU A 35 -5.85 9.77 -2.02
N ARG A 36 -6.24 10.93 -1.46
CA ARG A 36 -5.36 12.08 -1.29
C ARG A 36 -4.18 11.74 -0.37
N ILE A 37 -4.43 11.05 0.74
CA ILE A 37 -3.38 10.59 1.66
C ILE A 37 -2.48 9.57 0.96
N ALA A 38 -3.07 8.55 0.32
CA ALA A 38 -2.32 7.51 -0.39
C ALA A 38 -1.39 8.08 -1.46
N LYS A 39 -1.83 9.10 -2.21
CA LYS A 39 -0.97 9.79 -3.18
C LYS A 39 0.27 10.38 -2.53
N ARG A 40 0.12 11.06 -1.38
CA ARG A 40 1.26 11.63 -0.63
C ARG A 40 2.17 10.55 -0.06
N GLU A 41 1.59 9.44 0.40
CA GLU A 41 2.35 8.30 0.93
C GLU A 41 3.18 7.61 -0.17
N LEU A 42 2.63 7.48 -1.39
CA LEU A 42 3.37 6.95 -2.55
C LEU A 42 4.59 7.83 -2.88
N GLU A 43 4.39 9.15 -2.96
CA GLU A 43 5.48 10.11 -3.19
C GLU A 43 6.55 10.03 -2.09
N PHE A 44 6.12 9.90 -0.83
CA PHE A 44 7.04 9.75 0.30
C PHE A 44 7.78 8.42 0.27
N ALA A 45 7.11 7.33 -0.11
CA ALA A 45 7.73 6.01 -0.22
C ALA A 45 8.82 5.99 -1.29
N ASP A 46 8.70 6.76 -2.37
CA ASP A 46 9.69 6.88 -3.43
C ASP A 46 10.99 7.59 -3.04
N LEU A 47 11.02 8.22 -1.87
CA LEU A 47 12.26 8.73 -1.31
C LEU A 47 13.18 7.58 -0.89
N PRO A 48 14.50 7.68 -1.17
CA PRO A 48 15.45 6.64 -0.82
C PRO A 48 15.59 6.49 0.71
N GLY A 49 15.65 5.25 1.18
CA GLY A 49 15.91 4.93 2.59
C GLY A 49 14.73 5.08 3.55
N VAL A 50 13.51 5.34 3.04
CA VAL A 50 12.31 5.44 3.89
C VAL A 50 11.77 4.07 4.30
N PHE A 51 11.80 3.10 3.39
CA PHE A 51 11.31 1.74 3.61
C PHE A 51 12.38 0.74 3.21
N ASP A 52 12.53 -0.33 3.98
CA ASP A 52 13.44 -1.44 3.69
C ASP A 52 12.91 -2.28 2.52
N VAL A 53 11.58 -2.43 2.44
CA VAL A 53 10.91 -3.24 1.40
C VAL A 53 9.66 -2.53 0.90
N LYS A 54 9.45 -2.53 -0.42
CA LYS A 54 8.22 -2.09 -1.07
C LYS A 54 7.54 -3.28 -1.75
N ILE A 55 6.25 -3.49 -1.49
CA ILE A 55 5.45 -4.58 -2.06
C ILE A 55 4.26 -3.97 -2.80
N VAL A 56 4.13 -4.29 -4.08
CA VAL A 56 2.95 -3.93 -4.88
C VAL A 56 1.88 -5.01 -4.73
N ASN A 57 0.71 -4.64 -4.21
CA ASN A 57 -0.41 -5.53 -3.94
C ASN A 57 -1.35 -5.65 -5.15
N ALA A 58 -0.80 -6.10 -6.29
CA ALA A 58 -1.56 -6.40 -7.50
C ALA A 58 -2.26 -7.77 -7.39
N ASP A 59 -1.51 -8.78 -6.94
CA ASP A 59 -1.97 -10.15 -6.72
C ASP A 59 -1.72 -10.54 -5.25
N LEU A 60 -2.73 -11.12 -4.61
CA LEU A 60 -2.70 -11.42 -3.17
C LEU A 60 -1.63 -12.47 -2.85
N ASP A 61 -1.55 -13.53 -3.65
CA ASP A 61 -0.63 -14.64 -3.39
C ASP A 61 0.82 -14.19 -3.55
N PHE A 62 1.10 -13.40 -4.60
CA PHE A 62 2.41 -12.84 -4.85
C PHE A 62 2.83 -11.83 -3.77
N ALA A 63 1.94 -10.89 -3.41
CA ALA A 63 2.21 -9.90 -2.37
C ALA A 63 2.45 -10.56 -1.01
N TYR A 64 1.66 -11.58 -0.68
CA TYR A 64 1.81 -12.33 0.56
C TYR A 64 3.11 -13.14 0.60
N LYS A 65 3.51 -13.74 -0.53
CA LYS A 65 4.79 -14.43 -0.65
C LYS A 65 5.98 -13.48 -0.42
N GLN A 66 5.95 -12.29 -1.03
CA GLN A 66 6.98 -11.26 -0.81
C GLN A 66 7.02 -10.80 0.64
N LEU A 67 5.85 -10.60 1.26
CA LEU A 67 5.77 -10.21 2.67
C LEU A 67 6.38 -11.27 3.59
N LYS A 68 6.06 -12.55 3.37
CA LYS A 68 6.69 -13.65 4.13
C LYS A 68 8.20 -13.66 3.97
N GLN A 69 8.69 -13.45 2.75
CA GLN A 69 10.11 -13.40 2.48
C GLN A 69 10.78 -12.21 3.18
N ALA A 70 10.12 -11.05 3.23
CA ALA A 70 10.64 -9.87 3.94
C ALA A 70 10.70 -10.05 5.47
N ILE A 71 9.81 -10.86 6.05
CA ILE A 71 9.74 -11.07 7.51
C ILE A 71 10.63 -12.24 7.97
N PHE A 72 10.70 -13.32 7.20
CA PHE A 72 11.34 -14.58 7.62
C PHE A 72 12.55 -14.99 6.76
N GLY A 73 12.81 -14.27 5.67
CA GLY A 73 13.91 -14.56 4.76
C GLY A 73 15.25 -14.00 5.19
#